data_AF-A0A0F8FJK7-F1
#
_entry.id   AF-A0A0F8FJK7-F1
#
_cell.length_a   1.000
_cell.length_b   1.000
_cell.length_c   1.000
_cell.angle_alpha   90.00
_cell.angle_beta   90.00
_cell.angle_gamma   90.00
#
_symmetry.space_group_name_H-M   'P 1'
#
loop_
_entity.id
_entity.type
_entity.pdbx_description
1 polymer ?
#
loop_
_entity_poly.entity_id
_entity_poly.type
_entity_poly.pdbx_seq_one_letter_code
_entity_poly.pdbx_strand_id
1 'polypeptide(L)'
;MNRISISQTKLSLFLISLTFFAWWIEAFVCMFITWNMPNPPLINLLSLYLFSLLLPAVGLLIFMKNTKKTSSRWYWGIPFLIGLILYTFIRDFSFMRPLEPGALFQFTYGQSFIASFDKWHLLEGRSIATDPFINSISIFFSLASALFCLSVPEEKRKKMMLPLGLSLVAALSNMILFVEYSMKNPGDVPIFFYIYSIAILILGLSFIRVAVIYDK
;
A
#
# COMPACT_ATOMS: atom_id res chain seq x y z
N MET A 1 -9.45 -26.08 -22.83
CA MET A 1 -8.59 -25.17 -22.04
C MET A 1 -9.12 -23.75 -22.16
N ASN A 2 -9.73 -23.21 -21.11
CA ASN A 2 -10.20 -21.82 -21.12
C ASN A 2 -8.99 -20.87 -21.16
N ARG A 3 -8.75 -20.24 -22.32
CA ARG A 3 -7.82 -19.12 -22.46
C ARG A 3 -8.23 -18.07 -21.43
N ILE A 4 -7.47 -17.96 -20.34
CA ILE A 4 -7.54 -16.79 -19.46
C ILE A 4 -7.31 -15.60 -20.38
N SER A 5 -8.28 -14.69 -20.48
CA SER A 5 -8.15 -13.61 -21.45
C SER A 5 -6.97 -12.76 -21.00
N ILE A 6 -6.01 -12.60 -21.91
CA ILE A 6 -4.73 -11.90 -21.71
C ILE A 6 -4.95 -10.50 -21.09
N SER A 7 -6.11 -9.89 -21.38
CA SER A 7 -6.55 -8.62 -20.79
C SER A 7 -6.70 -8.64 -19.27
N GLN A 8 -7.06 -9.77 -18.66
CA GLN A 8 -7.39 -9.83 -17.24
C GLN A 8 -6.16 -9.75 -16.34
N THR A 9 -5.05 -10.41 -16.70
CA THR A 9 -3.84 -10.38 -15.86
C THR A 9 -3.16 -9.01 -15.88
N LYS A 10 -3.17 -8.33 -17.04
CA LYS A 10 -2.66 -6.96 -17.16
C LYS A 10 -3.49 -5.99 -16.31
N LEU A 11 -4.81 -6.08 -16.44
CA LEU A 11 -5.74 -5.28 -15.64
C LEU A 11 -5.54 -5.54 -14.15
N SER A 12 -5.43 -6.81 -13.73
CA SER A 12 -5.16 -7.19 -12.35
C SER A 12 -3.89 -6.55 -11.78
N LEU A 13 -2.78 -6.66 -12.49
CA LEU A 13 -1.49 -6.10 -12.04
C LEU A 13 -1.52 -4.56 -12.00
N PHE A 14 -2.20 -3.93 -12.96
CA PHE A 14 -2.45 -2.49 -12.93
C PHE A 14 -3.28 -2.09 -11.71
N LEU A 15 -4.40 -2.77 -11.45
CA LEU A 15 -5.26 -2.49 -10.29
C LEU A 15 -4.52 -2.70 -8.96
N ILE A 16 -3.71 -3.76 -8.87
CA ILE A 16 -2.83 -4.01 -7.72
C ILE A 16 -1.85 -2.85 -7.53
N SER A 17 -1.28 -2.31 -8.61
CA SER A 17 -0.31 -1.22 -8.52
C SER A 17 -0.85 0.03 -7.83
N LEU A 18 -2.17 0.28 -7.93
CA LEU A 18 -2.84 1.44 -7.32
C LEU A 18 -2.63 1.51 -5.82
N THR A 19 -2.53 0.37 -5.13
CA THR A 19 -2.29 0.40 -3.69
C THR A 19 -0.95 1.07 -3.37
N PHE A 20 0.09 0.92 -4.18
CA PHE A 20 1.39 1.56 -3.93
C PHE A 20 1.38 3.05 -4.23
N PHE A 21 0.44 3.50 -5.06
CA PHE A 21 0.25 4.91 -5.40
C PHE A 21 -0.78 5.62 -4.53
N ALA A 22 -1.55 4.91 -3.70
CA ALA A 22 -2.69 5.50 -3.01
C ALA A 22 -2.33 6.74 -2.18
N TRP A 23 -1.18 6.75 -1.49
CA TRP A 23 -0.72 7.94 -0.76
C TRP A 23 -0.51 9.14 -1.71
N TRP A 24 0.13 8.91 -2.85
CA TRP A 24 0.41 9.95 -3.85
C TRP A 24 -0.85 10.44 -4.55
N ILE A 25 -1.77 9.52 -4.87
CA ILE A 25 -3.09 9.85 -5.42
C ILE A 25 -3.86 10.71 -4.43
N GLU A 26 -3.89 10.31 -3.15
CA GLU A 26 -4.57 11.04 -2.10
C GLU A 26 -3.95 12.43 -1.88
N ALA A 27 -2.61 12.51 -1.85
CA ALA A 27 -1.90 13.79 -1.77
C ALA A 27 -2.25 14.71 -2.94
N PHE A 28 -2.36 14.17 -4.16
CA PHE A 28 -2.76 14.92 -5.34
C PHE A 28 -4.22 15.36 -5.26
N VAL A 29 -5.15 14.47 -4.92
CA VAL A 29 -6.59 14.78 -4.78
C VAL A 29 -6.81 15.89 -3.75
N CYS A 30 -6.12 15.81 -2.60
CA CYS A 30 -6.17 16.83 -1.56
C CYS A 30 -5.74 18.23 -2.03
N MET A 31 -4.84 18.36 -3.02
CA MET A 31 -4.45 19.68 -3.55
C MET A 31 -5.61 20.42 -4.22
N PHE A 32 -6.64 19.70 -4.68
CA PHE A 32 -7.79 20.28 -5.38
C PHE A 32 -9.02 20.46 -4.50
N ILE A 33 -8.96 19.96 -3.26
CA ILE A 33 -10.06 20.07 -2.33
C ILE A 33 -9.93 21.38 -1.56
N THR A 34 -10.98 22.18 -1.63
CA THR A 34 -11.05 23.48 -0.95
C THR A 34 -11.99 23.38 0.25
N TRP A 35 -11.80 24.23 1.25
CA TRP A 35 -12.66 24.30 2.45
C TRP A 35 -14.13 24.59 2.13
N ASN A 36 -14.41 25.13 0.94
CA ASN A 36 -15.75 25.52 0.50
C ASN A 36 -16.49 24.39 -0.26
N MET A 37 -15.86 23.24 -0.50
CA MET A 37 -16.56 22.10 -1.09
C MET A 37 -17.56 21.51 -0.09
N PRO A 38 -18.69 20.94 -0.55
CA PRO A 38 -19.56 20.14 0.29
C PRO A 38 -18.93 18.78 0.61
N ASN A 39 -18.86 18.42 1.89
CA ASN A 39 -18.32 17.14 2.40
C ASN A 39 -16.91 16.72 1.90
N PRO A 40 -15.90 17.61 1.92
CA PRO A 40 -14.52 17.29 1.52
C PRO A 40 -13.90 16.08 2.26
N PRO A 41 -14.19 15.85 3.56
CA PRO A 41 -13.83 14.62 4.28
C PRO A 41 -14.26 13.32 3.60
N LEU A 42 -15.47 13.29 3.04
CA LEU A 42 -16.06 12.08 2.48
C LEU A 42 -15.43 11.71 1.14
N ILE A 43 -15.14 12.71 0.30
CA ILE A 43 -14.54 12.50 -1.03
C ILE A 43 -13.17 11.87 -0.90
N ASN A 44 -12.36 12.39 0.02
CA ASN A 44 -11.04 11.90 0.29
C ASN A 44 -11.03 10.51 0.95
N LEU A 45 -11.91 10.27 1.93
CA LEU A 45 -12.10 8.94 2.49
C LEU A 45 -12.48 7.93 1.39
N LEU A 46 -13.40 8.31 0.50
CA LEU A 46 -13.81 7.47 -0.62
C LEU A 46 -12.64 7.21 -1.59
N SER A 47 -11.86 8.23 -1.97
CA SER A 47 -10.72 8.05 -2.86
C SER A 47 -9.67 7.14 -2.23
N LEU A 48 -9.35 7.35 -0.95
CA LEU A 48 -8.42 6.51 -0.21
C LEU A 48 -8.84 5.04 -0.31
N TYR A 49 -10.05 4.71 0.15
CA TYR A 49 -10.54 3.32 0.16
C TYR A 49 -10.70 2.73 -1.24
N LEU A 50 -11.07 3.53 -2.24
CA LEU A 50 -11.17 3.07 -3.62
C LEU A 50 -9.81 2.65 -4.18
N PHE A 51 -8.78 3.51 -4.03
CA PHE A 51 -7.46 3.30 -4.62
C PHE A 51 -6.52 2.45 -3.77
N SER A 52 -6.68 2.45 -2.44
CA SER A 52 -5.84 1.67 -1.52
C SER A 52 -6.36 0.24 -1.31
N LEU A 53 -7.70 0.07 -1.29
CA LEU A 53 -8.35 -1.17 -0.90
C LEU A 53 -9.16 -1.81 -2.03
N LEU A 54 -10.23 -1.16 -2.48
CA LEU A 54 -11.28 -1.81 -3.27
C LEU A 54 -10.78 -2.22 -4.66
N LEU A 55 -10.18 -1.30 -5.42
CA LEU A 55 -9.62 -1.60 -6.74
C LEU A 55 -8.46 -2.60 -6.66
N PRO A 56 -7.46 -2.42 -5.77
CA PRO A 56 -6.38 -3.41 -5.61
C PRO A 56 -6.87 -4.80 -5.18
N ALA A 57 -7.85 -4.89 -4.26
CA ALA A 57 -8.40 -6.16 -3.82
C ALA A 57 -9.11 -6.90 -4.96
N VAL A 58 -9.91 -6.19 -5.77
CA VAL A 58 -10.52 -6.77 -6.99
C VAL A 58 -9.43 -7.26 -7.95
N GLY A 59 -8.40 -6.45 -8.20
CA GLY A 59 -7.25 -6.83 -9.02
C GLY A 59 -6.59 -8.12 -8.53
N LEU A 60 -6.36 -8.22 -7.23
CA LEU A 60 -5.73 -9.36 -6.56
C LEU A 60 -6.59 -10.62 -6.61
N LEU A 61 -7.90 -10.52 -6.37
CA LEU A 61 -8.83 -11.64 -6.45
C LEU A 61 -8.92 -12.22 -7.88
N ILE A 62 -9.01 -11.35 -8.89
CA ILE A 62 -8.98 -11.75 -10.30
C ILE A 62 -7.63 -12.43 -10.62
N PHE A 63 -6.53 -11.86 -10.14
CA PHE A 63 -5.19 -12.41 -10.35
C PHE A 63 -5.08 -13.82 -9.75
N MET A 64 -5.46 -13.98 -8.48
CA MET A 64 -5.39 -15.26 -7.77
C MET A 64 -6.27 -16.32 -8.44
N LYS A 65 -7.50 -15.96 -8.85
CA LYS A 65 -8.40 -16.85 -9.59
C LYS A 65 -7.75 -17.40 -10.87
N ASN A 66 -7.00 -16.55 -11.56
CA ASN A 66 -6.32 -16.91 -12.80
C ASN A 66 -5.04 -17.72 -12.54
N THR A 67 -4.20 -17.25 -11.63
CA THR A 67 -2.92 -17.87 -11.27
C THR A 67 -3.08 -19.23 -10.59
N LYS A 68 -4.21 -19.48 -9.90
CA LYS A 68 -4.53 -20.79 -9.29
C LYS A 68 -4.50 -21.95 -10.28
N LYS A 69 -4.75 -21.69 -11.56
CA LYS A 69 -4.74 -22.72 -12.61
C LYS A 69 -3.34 -23.08 -13.11
N THR A 70 -2.36 -22.20 -12.86
CA THR A 70 -1.03 -22.25 -13.52
C THR A 70 0.13 -22.23 -12.53
N SER A 71 -0.10 -21.92 -11.25
CA SER A 71 0.93 -21.88 -10.23
C SER A 71 0.43 -22.55 -8.94
N SER A 72 1.23 -23.46 -8.38
CA SER A 72 0.96 -24.07 -7.07
C SER A 72 1.05 -23.07 -5.92
N ARG A 73 1.67 -21.91 -6.16
CA ARG A 73 1.98 -20.85 -5.18
C ARG A 73 0.97 -19.69 -5.17
N TRP A 74 -0.17 -19.84 -5.85
CA TRP A 74 -1.21 -18.81 -5.95
C TRP A 74 -1.70 -18.29 -4.59
N TYR A 75 -1.64 -19.12 -3.55
CA TYR A 75 -2.10 -18.79 -2.20
C TYR A 75 -1.27 -17.69 -1.52
N TRP A 76 -0.07 -17.38 -2.02
CA TRP A 76 0.72 -16.23 -1.54
C TRP A 76 0.07 -14.88 -1.83
N GLY A 77 -0.98 -14.83 -2.67
CA GLY A 77 -1.83 -13.65 -2.77
C GLY A 77 -2.69 -13.39 -1.51
N ILE A 78 -2.96 -14.41 -0.68
CA ILE A 78 -3.79 -14.26 0.53
C ILE A 78 -3.12 -13.36 1.58
N PRO A 79 -1.86 -13.58 1.99
CA PRO A 79 -1.17 -12.66 2.88
C PRO A 79 -1.14 -11.23 2.34
N PHE A 80 -1.02 -11.05 1.02
CA PHE A 80 -1.01 -9.74 0.42
C PHE A 80 -2.36 -9.05 0.50
N LEU A 81 -3.47 -9.78 0.36
CA LEU A 81 -4.81 -9.25 0.58
C LEU A 81 -5.02 -8.79 2.03
N ILE A 82 -4.54 -9.59 2.99
CA ILE A 82 -4.58 -9.22 4.42
C ILE A 82 -3.73 -7.97 4.67
N GLY A 83 -2.52 -7.93 4.12
CA GLY A 83 -1.62 -6.79 4.26
C GLY A 83 -2.22 -5.51 3.66
N LEU A 84 -2.94 -5.63 2.55
CA LEU A 84 -3.59 -4.53 1.87
C LEU A 84 -4.73 -3.91 2.70
N ILE A 85 -5.50 -4.74 3.40
CA ILE A 85 -6.52 -4.30 4.37
C ILE A 85 -5.84 -3.55 5.53
N LEU A 86 -4.87 -4.20 6.19
CA LEU A 86 -4.17 -3.61 7.34
C LEU A 86 -3.45 -2.31 6.99
N TYR A 87 -2.80 -2.27 5.84
CA TYR A 87 -2.04 -1.10 5.41
C TYR A 87 -2.95 0.04 4.94
N THR A 88 -4.13 -0.27 4.40
CA THR A 88 -5.18 0.76 4.17
C THR A 88 -5.60 1.41 5.48
N PHE A 89 -5.79 0.63 6.54
CA PHE A 89 -6.18 1.17 7.85
C PHE A 89 -5.12 2.09 8.44
N ILE A 90 -3.83 1.77 8.27
CA ILE A 90 -2.74 2.68 8.65
C ILE A 90 -2.80 3.99 7.86
N ARG A 91 -3.07 3.92 6.56
CA ARG A 91 -3.16 5.13 5.72
C ARG A 91 -4.35 5.99 6.14
N ASP A 92 -5.51 5.39 6.39
CA ASP A 92 -6.69 6.09 6.90
C ASP A 92 -6.37 6.83 8.21
N PHE A 93 -5.70 6.16 9.14
CA PHE A 93 -5.21 6.78 10.36
C PHE A 93 -4.20 7.93 10.10
N SER A 94 -3.38 7.79 9.07
CA SER A 94 -2.37 8.78 8.71
C SER A 94 -2.96 10.09 8.17
N PHE A 95 -4.14 10.02 7.56
CA PHE A 95 -4.90 11.17 7.04
C PHE A 95 -5.90 11.75 8.06
N MET A 96 -5.75 11.38 9.34
CA MET A 96 -6.67 11.73 10.43
C MET A 96 -6.14 12.84 11.36
N ARG A 97 -5.10 13.59 10.95
CA ARG A 97 -4.55 14.67 11.80
C ARG A 97 -5.52 15.87 11.89
N PRO A 98 -5.45 16.68 12.97
CA PRO A 98 -6.24 17.90 13.06
C PRO A 98 -5.79 18.96 12.05
N LEU A 99 -6.73 19.82 11.64
CA LEU A 99 -6.50 20.98 10.78
C LEU A 99 -5.61 21.98 11.50
N GLU A 100 -4.31 21.96 11.23
CA GLU A 100 -3.39 23.01 11.67
C GLU A 100 -3.25 24.09 10.57
N PRO A 101 -3.43 25.38 10.90
CA PRO A 101 -3.19 26.47 9.96
C PRO A 101 -1.72 26.46 9.50
N GLY A 102 -1.49 26.36 8.19
CA GLY A 102 -0.14 26.39 7.61
C GLY A 102 0.48 25.03 7.30
N ALA A 103 -0.19 23.92 7.63
CA ALA A 103 0.22 22.61 7.11
C ALA A 103 0.00 22.57 5.59
N LEU A 104 1.07 22.33 4.83
CA LEU A 104 1.10 22.31 3.36
C LEU A 104 0.16 21.25 2.74
N PHE A 105 -0.46 20.42 3.59
CA PHE A 105 -1.38 19.38 3.21
C PHE A 105 -2.59 19.40 4.15
N GLN A 106 -3.75 19.76 3.62
CA GLN A 106 -5.05 19.67 4.31
C GLN A 106 -5.52 18.20 4.34
N PHE A 107 -4.72 17.33 4.94
CA PHE A 107 -4.97 15.89 5.08
C PHE A 107 -5.90 15.61 6.25
N THR A 108 -7.17 15.98 6.17
CA THR A 108 -8.05 15.87 7.33
C THR A 108 -9.50 15.57 6.97
N TYR A 109 -10.01 14.42 7.39
CA TYR A 109 -11.45 14.11 7.38
C TYR A 109 -12.08 14.29 8.77
N GLY A 110 -11.31 14.74 9.77
CA GLY A 110 -11.74 14.95 11.15
C GLY A 110 -11.96 13.66 11.96
N GLN A 111 -12.38 12.56 11.31
CA GLN A 111 -12.55 11.24 11.92
C GLN A 111 -12.18 10.13 10.92
N SER A 112 -11.39 9.14 11.35
CA SER A 112 -11.18 7.88 10.62
C SER A 112 -12.47 7.07 10.65
N PHE A 113 -12.73 6.32 9.60
CA PHE A 113 -13.81 5.32 9.58
C PHE A 113 -13.66 4.27 10.70
N ILE A 114 -12.45 4.11 11.25
CA ILE A 114 -12.08 3.15 12.29
C ILE A 114 -11.96 3.83 13.66
N ALA A 115 -11.87 5.15 13.76
CA ALA A 115 -11.89 5.83 15.07
C ALA A 115 -13.23 5.69 15.81
N SER A 116 -14.27 5.17 15.15
CA SER A 116 -15.49 4.65 15.79
C SER A 116 -15.33 3.25 16.42
N PHE A 117 -14.16 2.61 16.33
CA PHE A 117 -13.81 1.39 17.08
C PHE A 117 -13.02 1.75 18.34
N ASP A 118 -13.62 1.50 19.50
CA ASP A 118 -13.21 1.84 20.89
C ASP A 118 -11.73 1.66 21.31
N LYS A 119 -10.87 1.02 20.51
CA LYS A 119 -9.49 0.67 20.87
C LYS A 119 -8.40 1.32 20.01
N TRP A 120 -8.76 2.06 18.96
CA TRP A 120 -7.78 2.67 18.05
C TRP A 120 -7.32 4.07 18.45
N HIS A 121 -7.98 4.69 19.44
CA HIS A 121 -7.57 5.98 20.03
C HIS A 121 -6.16 5.98 20.66
N LEU A 122 -5.59 4.80 20.93
CA LEU A 122 -4.23 4.65 21.49
C LEU A 122 -3.11 5.14 20.56
N LEU A 123 -3.41 5.36 19.27
CA LEU A 123 -2.47 5.89 18.29
C LEU A 123 -2.59 7.42 18.13
N GLU A 124 -3.63 8.05 18.69
CA GLU A 124 -3.84 9.50 18.62
C GLU A 124 -2.67 10.25 19.30
N GLY A 125 -1.99 11.12 18.55
CA GLY A 125 -0.87 11.94 19.05
C GLY A 125 0.53 11.38 18.86
N ARG A 126 0.71 10.17 18.29
CA ARG A 126 2.04 9.65 17.93
C ARG A 126 2.40 9.98 16.48
N SER A 127 3.68 10.26 16.23
CA SER A 127 4.15 10.42 14.86
C SER A 127 4.04 9.08 14.12
N ILE A 128 3.30 9.07 13.01
CA ILE A 128 3.03 7.89 12.17
C ILE A 128 4.34 7.22 11.72
N ALA A 129 5.38 8.02 11.47
CA ALA A 129 6.69 7.53 11.04
C ALA A 129 7.48 6.82 12.16
N THR A 130 7.08 6.99 13.42
CA THR A 130 7.86 6.55 14.60
C THR A 130 7.17 5.48 15.42
N ASP A 131 5.97 5.01 15.04
CA ASP A 131 5.26 3.99 15.81
C ASP A 131 5.68 2.56 15.39
N PRO A 132 6.22 1.73 16.30
CA PRO A 132 6.59 0.35 16.01
C PRO A 132 5.45 -0.52 15.45
N PHE A 133 4.20 -0.23 15.81
CA PHE A 133 3.03 -0.95 15.29
C PHE A 133 2.84 -0.69 13.79
N ILE A 134 2.97 0.58 13.38
CA ILE A 134 2.86 1.00 11.97
C ILE A 134 3.99 0.38 11.14
N ASN A 135 5.20 0.39 11.67
CA ASN A 135 6.35 -0.24 11.04
C ASN A 135 6.15 -1.76 10.89
N SER A 136 5.58 -2.43 11.90
CA SER A 136 5.30 -3.89 11.86
C SER A 136 4.35 -4.27 10.73
N ILE A 137 3.25 -3.53 10.56
CA ILE A 137 2.31 -3.77 9.46
C ILE A 137 2.93 -3.40 8.11
N SER A 138 3.76 -2.35 8.04
CA SER A 138 4.48 -1.96 6.82
C SER A 138 5.50 -3.01 6.38
N ILE A 139 6.20 -3.64 7.34
CA ILE A 139 7.06 -4.81 7.10
C ILE A 139 6.21 -5.97 6.57
N PHE A 140 5.13 -6.31 7.26
CA PHE A 140 4.23 -7.40 6.84
C PHE A 140 3.70 -7.19 5.42
N PHE A 141 3.21 -5.99 5.11
CA PHE A 141 2.74 -5.63 3.77
C PHE A 141 3.82 -5.78 2.71
N SER A 142 5.04 -5.32 3.00
CA SER A 142 6.18 -5.41 2.09
C SER A 142 6.60 -6.88 1.85
N LEU A 143 6.67 -7.70 2.90
CA LEU A 143 6.95 -9.13 2.78
C LEU A 143 5.83 -9.87 2.05
N ALA A 144 4.57 -9.52 2.30
CA ALA A 144 3.42 -10.10 1.61
C ALA A 144 3.43 -9.74 0.11
N SER A 145 3.85 -8.52 -0.25
CA SER A 145 4.07 -8.12 -1.63
C SER A 145 5.22 -8.91 -2.28
N ALA A 146 6.30 -9.18 -1.55
CA ALA A 146 7.40 -10.03 -2.02
C ALA A 146 6.91 -11.48 -2.28
N LEU A 147 6.13 -12.05 -1.36
CA LEU A 147 5.52 -13.37 -1.52
C LEU A 147 4.55 -13.40 -2.71
N PHE A 148 3.77 -12.32 -2.91
CA PHE A 148 2.91 -12.17 -4.09
C PHE A 148 3.74 -12.19 -5.39
N CYS A 149 4.90 -11.57 -5.43
CA CYS A 149 5.81 -11.65 -6.58
C CYS A 149 6.28 -13.07 -6.87
N LEU A 150 6.36 -13.95 -5.86
CA LEU A 150 6.68 -15.37 -6.00
C LEU A 150 5.46 -16.25 -6.33
N SER A 151 4.25 -15.70 -6.29
CA SER A 151 3.00 -16.42 -6.60
C SER A 151 2.83 -16.73 -8.08
N VAL A 152 3.51 -15.99 -8.97
CA VAL A 152 3.46 -16.20 -10.43
C VAL A 152 4.06 -17.56 -10.84
N PRO A 153 3.63 -18.10 -12.00
CA PRO A 153 4.27 -19.26 -12.62
C PRO A 153 5.77 -19.05 -12.87
N GLU A 154 6.53 -20.15 -12.87
CA GLU A 154 8.00 -20.11 -12.93
C GLU A 154 8.51 -19.37 -14.17
N GLU A 155 7.84 -19.54 -15.31
CA GLU A 155 8.19 -18.92 -16.59
C GLU A 155 8.08 -17.39 -16.55
N LYS A 156 7.26 -16.85 -15.64
CA LYS A 156 7.00 -15.41 -15.50
C LYS A 156 7.74 -14.77 -14.31
N ARG A 157 8.36 -15.56 -13.42
CA ARG A 157 9.07 -15.04 -12.23
C ARG A 157 10.17 -14.04 -12.54
N LYS A 158 10.89 -14.21 -13.65
CA LYS A 158 11.95 -13.26 -14.07
C LYS A 158 11.43 -11.83 -14.21
N LYS A 159 10.17 -11.66 -14.62
CA LYS A 159 9.53 -10.35 -14.76
C LYS A 159 9.19 -9.72 -13.41
N MET A 160 8.98 -10.55 -12.38
CA MET A 160 8.67 -10.11 -11.02
C MET A 160 9.91 -9.85 -10.17
N MET A 161 11.13 -10.02 -10.70
CA MET A 161 12.36 -9.86 -9.89
C MET A 161 12.57 -8.43 -9.39
N LEU A 162 12.27 -7.43 -10.23
CA LEU A 162 12.35 -6.03 -9.82
C LEU A 162 11.32 -5.68 -8.71
N PRO A 163 10.00 -5.95 -8.87
CA PRO A 163 9.07 -5.70 -7.77
C PRO A 163 9.42 -6.51 -6.53
N LEU A 164 9.86 -7.77 -6.67
CA LEU A 164 10.34 -8.58 -5.55
C LEU A 164 11.48 -7.90 -4.78
N GLY A 165 12.52 -7.43 -5.49
CA GLY A 165 13.65 -6.74 -4.86
C GLY A 165 13.24 -5.45 -4.16
N LEU A 166 12.37 -4.64 -4.78
CA LEU A 166 11.86 -3.40 -4.19
C LEU A 166 11.00 -3.66 -2.95
N SER A 167 10.17 -4.71 -2.95
CA SER A 167 9.40 -5.14 -1.78
C SER A 167 10.32 -5.55 -0.62
N LEU A 168 11.47 -6.18 -0.89
CA LEU A 168 12.46 -6.52 0.14
C LEU A 168 13.20 -5.28 0.66
N VAL A 169 13.56 -4.33 -0.20
CA VAL A 169 14.15 -3.04 0.22
C VAL A 169 13.17 -2.28 1.12
N ALA A 170 11.89 -2.25 0.76
CA ALA A 170 10.84 -1.64 1.58
C ALA A 170 10.68 -2.35 2.94
N ALA A 171 10.71 -3.67 2.96
CA ALA A 171 10.65 -4.45 4.21
C ALA A 171 11.87 -4.16 5.11
N LEU A 172 13.07 -4.17 4.55
CA LEU A 172 14.31 -3.89 5.29
C LEU A 172 14.33 -2.47 5.85
N SER A 173 13.89 -1.49 5.06
CA SER A 173 13.83 -0.09 5.50
C SER A 173 12.89 0.08 6.70
N ASN A 174 11.70 -0.54 6.67
CA ASN A 174 10.79 -0.52 7.82
C ASN A 174 11.32 -1.35 9.00
N MET A 175 12.11 -2.40 8.76
CA MET A 175 12.73 -3.19 9.83
C MET A 175 13.78 -2.36 10.58
N ILE A 176 14.58 -1.56 9.89
CA ILE A 176 15.54 -0.65 10.53
C ILE A 176 14.79 0.39 11.35
N LEU A 177 13.77 1.04 10.78
CA LEU A 177 12.92 1.99 11.52
C LEU A 177 12.28 1.32 12.75
N PHE A 178 11.77 0.09 12.61
CA PHE A 178 11.19 -0.66 13.72
C PHE A 178 12.19 -0.87 14.86
N VAL A 179 13.42 -1.31 14.56
CA VAL A 179 14.46 -1.55 15.57
C VAL A 179 14.86 -0.25 16.25
N GLU A 180 15.13 0.81 15.48
CA GLU A 180 15.55 2.10 16.03
C GLU A 180 14.50 2.71 16.96
N TYR A 181 13.23 2.76 16.54
CA TYR A 181 12.16 3.29 17.37
C TYR A 181 11.79 2.39 18.56
N SER A 182 12.05 1.09 18.48
CA SER A 182 11.86 0.17 19.61
C SER A 182 12.93 0.32 20.69
N MET A 183 14.15 0.75 20.33
CA MET A 183 15.28 0.91 21.26
C MET A 183 15.27 2.23 22.04
N LYS A 184 14.24 3.09 21.87
CA LYS A 184 14.11 4.42 22.51
C LYS A 184 15.30 5.37 22.29
N ASN A 185 16.15 5.10 21.31
CA ASN A 185 17.15 6.03 20.80
C ASN A 185 16.68 6.50 19.43
N PRO A 186 15.80 7.53 19.36
CA PRO A 186 15.45 8.16 18.10
C PRO A 186 16.67 8.94 17.62
N GLY A 187 17.66 8.25 17.05
CA GLY A 187 18.57 8.89 16.13
C GLY A 187 17.74 9.39 14.96
N ASP A 188 18.03 10.60 14.48
CA ASP A 188 17.44 11.17 13.27
C ASP A 188 17.76 10.28 12.06
N VAL A 189 16.96 9.23 11.82
CA VAL A 189 17.11 8.42 10.61
C VAL A 189 15.88 8.57 9.71
N PRO A 190 15.53 9.82 9.30
CA PRO A 190 14.48 10.05 8.32
C PRO A 190 14.86 9.44 6.96
N ILE A 191 16.14 9.09 6.73
CA ILE A 191 16.61 8.52 5.46
C ILE A 191 15.94 7.17 5.14
N PHE A 192 15.72 6.28 6.11
CA PHE A 192 15.04 5.00 5.82
C PHE A 192 13.55 5.18 5.55
N PHE A 193 12.93 6.23 6.10
CA PHE A 193 11.57 6.61 5.71
C PHE A 193 11.53 7.06 4.23
N TYR A 194 12.47 7.92 3.80
CA TYR A 194 12.55 8.33 2.39
C TYR A 194 12.86 7.17 1.44
N ILE A 195 13.79 6.28 1.83
CA ILE A 195 14.09 5.06 1.06
C ILE A 195 12.83 4.21 0.91
N TYR A 196 12.07 4.01 2.00
CA TYR A 196 10.80 3.30 1.96
C TYR A 196 9.79 3.96 1.01
N SER A 197 9.56 5.27 1.14
CA SER A 197 8.61 6.00 0.30
C SER A 197 8.96 5.93 -1.18
N ILE A 198 10.25 6.08 -1.52
CA ILE A 198 10.74 5.96 -2.90
C ILE A 198 10.60 4.51 -3.39
N ALA A 199 10.96 3.52 -2.57
CA ALA A 199 10.84 2.10 -2.92
C ALA A 199 9.39 1.72 -3.23
N ILE A 200 8.41 2.18 -2.43
CA ILE A 200 6.98 1.95 -2.67
C ILE A 200 6.51 2.59 -3.98
N LEU A 201 6.95 3.83 -4.28
CA LEU A 201 6.61 4.49 -5.54
C LEU A 201 7.15 3.71 -6.74
N ILE A 202 8.43 3.33 -6.72
CA ILE A 202 9.07 2.56 -7.80
C ILE A 202 8.44 1.16 -7.88
N LEU A 203 8.04 0.57 -6.75
CA LEU A 203 7.34 -0.72 -6.71
C LEU A 203 6.02 -0.64 -7.48
N GLY A 204 5.20 0.39 -7.24
CA GLY A 204 4.00 0.65 -8.04
C GLY A 204 4.29 0.74 -9.54
N LEU A 205 5.31 1.51 -9.93
CA LEU A 205 5.71 1.67 -11.33
C LEU A 205 6.19 0.34 -11.94
N SER A 206 6.88 -0.47 -11.14
CA SER A 206 7.36 -1.77 -11.56
C SER A 206 6.20 -2.75 -11.81
N PHE A 207 5.13 -2.72 -11.01
CA PHE A 207 3.92 -3.51 -11.26
C PHE A 207 3.21 -3.07 -12.54
N ILE A 208 3.12 -1.76 -12.82
CA ILE A 208 2.58 -1.26 -14.10
C ILE A 208 3.44 -1.76 -15.27
N ARG A 209 4.77 -1.65 -15.16
CA ARG A 209 5.69 -2.15 -16.20
C ARG A 209 5.47 -3.63 -16.44
N VAL A 210 5.39 -4.43 -15.37
CA VAL A 210 5.12 -5.86 -15.47
C VAL A 210 3.78 -6.12 -16.14
N ALA A 211 2.71 -5.38 -15.80
CA ALA A 211 1.41 -5.50 -16.44
C ALA A 211 1.50 -5.31 -17.97
N VAL A 212 2.30 -4.34 -18.44
CA VAL A 212 2.48 -4.08 -19.88
C VAL A 212 3.24 -5.21 -20.57
N ILE A 213 4.28 -5.75 -19.93
CA ILE A 213 5.18 -6.76 -20.53
C ILE A 213 4.86 -8.20 -20.15
N TYR A 214 3.82 -8.47 -19.36
CA TYR A 214 3.56 -9.78 -18.75
C TYR A 214 3.52 -10.93 -19.77
N ASP A 215 3.10 -10.64 -20.99
CA ASP A 215 2.93 -11.65 -22.04
C ASP A 215 4.06 -11.69 -23.08
N LYS A 216 4.92 -10.65 -23.16
CA LYS A 216 6.09 -10.61 -24.06
C LYS A 216 7.21 -11.53 -23.60
#